data_AF-A0A951E8J6-F1
#
_entry.id   AF-A0A951E8J6-F1
#
_cell.length_a   1.000
_cell.length_b   1.000
_cell.length_c   1.000
_cell.angle_alpha   90.00
_cell.angle_beta   90.00
_cell.angle_gamma   90.00
#
_symmetry.space_group_name_H-M   'P 1'
#
loop_
_entity.id
_entity.type
_entity.pdbx_description
1 polymer ?
#
loop_
_entity_poly.entity_id
_entity_poly.type
_entity_poly.pdbx_seq_one_letter_code
_entity_poly.pdbx_strand_id
1 'polypeptide(L)'
;MNAAAAPSQTLTERFAFAVGLVLRGLSFSLRTRREAAPLALGTWNRLNRLVARFSALVAAVEAGRFSIARRTPVVERRPRQLAPESRKEARAQAVKVPSPKAYGWLLTLAPELNTRIGRAQIETLTADPALLALLAQAPQAGRILRPLCHMLRIPLPDCLRLPPRPKRPRPAPSGHAQQGREARPQRPKPHWLRWPKSPPLPGMARALSAPAPGRTGTGPPGD
;
A
#
# COMPACT_ATOMS: atom_id res chain seq x y z
N MET A 1 24.87 -35.36 -28.99
CA MET A 1 23.45 -35.45 -28.64
C MET A 1 23.04 -34.17 -27.93
N ASN A 2 22.50 -33.20 -28.65
CA ASN A 2 21.96 -31.97 -28.06
C ASN A 2 20.59 -32.31 -27.47
N ALA A 3 20.51 -32.47 -26.15
CA ALA A 3 19.23 -32.52 -25.46
C ALA A 3 18.48 -31.23 -25.79
N ALA A 4 17.38 -31.35 -26.54
CA ALA A 4 16.48 -30.24 -26.82
C ALA A 4 16.03 -29.67 -25.48
N ALA A 5 16.63 -28.54 -25.08
CA ALA A 5 16.29 -27.85 -23.85
C ALA A 5 14.79 -27.56 -23.90
N ALA A 6 14.02 -28.21 -23.02
CA ALA A 6 12.62 -27.89 -22.83
C ALA A 6 12.48 -26.37 -22.70
N PRO A 7 11.42 -25.75 -23.27
CA PRO A 7 11.24 -24.30 -23.26
C PRO A 7 11.26 -23.85 -21.80
N SER A 8 12.41 -23.34 -21.37
CA SER A 8 12.67 -22.98 -19.99
C SER A 8 11.87 -21.72 -19.76
N GLN A 9 10.73 -21.88 -19.06
CA GLN A 9 9.80 -20.79 -18.84
C GLN A 9 10.56 -19.58 -18.31
N THR A 10 10.44 -18.45 -19.02
CA THR A 10 11.27 -17.29 -18.70
C THR A 10 10.97 -16.82 -17.28
N LEU A 11 11.97 -16.24 -16.61
CA LEU A 11 11.80 -15.74 -15.25
C LEU A 11 10.67 -14.70 -15.16
N THR A 12 10.50 -13.90 -16.22
CA THR A 12 9.42 -12.92 -16.37
C THR A 12 8.05 -13.58 -16.42
N GLU A 13 7.88 -14.66 -17.19
CA GLU A 13 6.62 -15.40 -17.27
C GLU A 13 6.25 -16.02 -15.92
N ARG A 14 7.21 -16.63 -15.23
CA ARG A 14 6.98 -17.23 -13.90
C ARG A 14 6.57 -16.17 -12.87
N PHE A 15 7.22 -15.01 -12.88
CA PHE A 15 6.83 -13.88 -12.04
C PHE A 15 5.43 -13.34 -12.37
N ALA A 16 5.14 -13.12 -13.66
CA ALA A 16 3.85 -12.62 -14.11
C ALA A 16 2.71 -13.61 -13.79
N PHE A 17 2.95 -14.91 -13.96
CA PHE A 17 2.02 -15.97 -13.59
C PHE A 17 1.70 -15.94 -12.10
N ALA A 18 2.71 -15.88 -11.24
CA ALA A 18 2.54 -15.82 -9.80
C ALA A 18 1.74 -14.58 -9.35
N VAL A 19 2.02 -13.41 -9.93
CA VAL A 19 1.24 -12.19 -9.68
C VAL A 19 -0.19 -12.31 -10.24
N GLY A 20 -0.36 -12.94 -11.39
CA GLY A 20 -1.67 -13.22 -11.99
C GLY A 20 -2.56 -14.05 -11.09
N LEU A 21 -2.01 -15.05 -10.39
CA LEU A 21 -2.74 -15.83 -9.38
C LEU A 21 -3.20 -14.97 -8.21
N VAL A 22 -2.32 -14.09 -7.70
CA VAL A 22 -2.68 -13.13 -6.64
C VAL A 22 -3.79 -12.18 -7.09
N LEU A 23 -3.71 -11.68 -8.32
CA LEU A 23 -4.73 -10.81 -8.89
C LEU A 23 -6.09 -11.53 -9.04
N ARG A 24 -6.10 -12.79 -9.51
CA ARG A 24 -7.33 -13.59 -9.58
C ARG A 24 -7.97 -13.79 -8.20
N GLY A 25 -7.16 -14.08 -7.17
CA GLY A 25 -7.65 -14.18 -5.79
C GLY A 25 -8.24 -12.85 -5.30
N LEU A 26 -7.58 -11.73 -5.61
CA LEU A 26 -8.08 -10.39 -5.28
C LEU A 26 -9.41 -10.07 -5.99
N SER A 27 -9.55 -10.40 -7.28
CA SER A 27 -10.81 -10.23 -8.03
C SER A 27 -11.96 -11.01 -7.40
N PHE A 28 -11.69 -12.23 -6.94
CA PHE A 28 -12.72 -13.04 -6.28
C PHE A 28 -13.17 -12.39 -4.97
N SER A 29 -12.24 -11.94 -4.13
CA SER A 29 -12.58 -11.25 -2.87
C SER A 29 -13.31 -9.92 -3.08
N LEU A 30 -13.12 -9.26 -4.23
CA LEU A 30 -13.90 -8.07 -4.58
C LEU A 30 -15.38 -8.33 -4.88
N ARG A 31 -15.71 -9.55 -5.32
CA ARG A 31 -17.12 -9.94 -5.51
C ARG A 31 -17.85 -10.04 -4.18
N THR A 32 -17.13 -10.46 -3.12
CA THR A 32 -17.70 -10.67 -1.78
C THR A 32 -17.59 -9.45 -0.87
N ARG A 33 -16.61 -8.55 -1.07
CA ARG A 33 -16.34 -7.37 -0.22
C ARG A 33 -16.22 -6.09 -1.03
N ARG A 34 -17.36 -5.55 -1.46
CA ARG A 34 -17.42 -4.35 -2.33
C ARG A 34 -16.87 -3.11 -1.63
N GLU A 35 -16.99 -3.02 -0.32
CA GLU A 35 -16.46 -1.92 0.50
C GLU A 35 -14.94 -1.78 0.41
N ALA A 36 -14.23 -2.85 0.04
CA ALA A 36 -12.79 -2.83 -0.15
C ALA A 36 -12.36 -2.49 -1.60
N ALA A 37 -13.31 -2.21 -2.51
CA ALA A 37 -13.04 -1.97 -3.93
C ALA A 37 -11.98 -0.89 -4.20
N PRO A 38 -12.01 0.30 -3.57
CA PRO A 38 -11.01 1.33 -3.85
C PRO A 38 -9.58 0.89 -3.48
N LEU A 39 -9.42 0.19 -2.36
CA LEU A 39 -8.13 -0.34 -1.92
C LEU A 39 -7.63 -1.42 -2.88
N ALA A 40 -8.49 -2.35 -3.27
CA ALA A 40 -8.13 -3.42 -4.18
C ALA A 40 -7.77 -2.91 -5.58
N LEU A 41 -8.49 -1.92 -6.14
CA LEU A 41 -8.14 -1.31 -7.42
C LEU A 41 -6.76 -0.62 -7.37
N GLY A 42 -6.47 0.09 -6.29
CA GLY A 42 -5.13 0.66 -6.07
C GLY A 42 -4.05 -0.42 -6.01
N THR A 43 -4.37 -1.56 -5.40
CA THR A 43 -3.49 -2.73 -5.27
C THR A 43 -3.27 -3.43 -6.61
N TRP A 44 -4.34 -3.60 -7.38
CA TRP A 44 -4.34 -4.15 -8.73
C TRP A 44 -3.37 -3.37 -9.63
N ASN A 45 -3.57 -2.05 -9.69
CA ASN A 45 -2.71 -1.14 -10.45
C ASN A 45 -1.25 -1.21 -9.98
N ARG A 46 -1.03 -1.33 -8.67
CA ARG A 46 0.31 -1.47 -8.11
C ARG A 46 0.99 -2.77 -8.54
N LEU A 47 0.29 -3.90 -8.47
CA LEU A 47 0.81 -5.21 -8.86
C LEU A 47 1.15 -5.26 -10.36
N ASN A 48 0.26 -4.75 -11.23
CA ASN A 48 0.54 -4.67 -12.67
C ASN A 48 1.76 -3.78 -12.96
N ARG A 49 1.93 -2.66 -12.26
CA ARG A 49 3.13 -1.84 -12.38
C ARG A 49 4.39 -2.59 -11.92
N LEU A 50 4.32 -3.46 -10.91
CA LEU A 50 5.46 -4.28 -10.50
C LEU A 50 5.83 -5.30 -11.58
N VAL A 51 4.85 -5.96 -12.21
CA VAL A 51 5.08 -6.87 -13.34
C VAL A 51 5.74 -6.14 -14.51
N ALA A 52 5.17 -5.01 -14.95
CA ALA A 52 5.74 -4.23 -16.05
C ALA A 52 7.17 -3.77 -15.75
N ARG A 53 7.43 -3.29 -14.53
CA ARG A 53 8.78 -2.89 -14.10
C ARG A 53 9.75 -4.04 -14.03
N PHE A 54 9.31 -5.22 -13.59
CA PHE A 54 10.15 -6.42 -13.52
C PHE A 54 10.51 -6.90 -14.93
N SER A 55 9.53 -7.00 -15.83
CA SER A 55 9.74 -7.38 -17.22
C SER A 55 10.71 -6.42 -17.92
N ALA A 56 10.51 -5.10 -17.79
CA ALA A 56 11.41 -4.10 -18.35
C ALA A 56 12.84 -4.21 -17.77
N LEU A 57 12.96 -4.58 -16.50
CA LEU A 57 14.25 -4.80 -15.85
C LEU A 57 14.97 -6.01 -16.44
N VAL A 58 14.29 -7.14 -16.57
CA VAL A 58 14.86 -8.37 -17.16
C VAL A 58 15.31 -8.10 -18.60
N ALA A 59 14.45 -7.50 -19.41
CA ALA A 59 14.78 -7.14 -20.79
C ALA A 59 15.97 -6.17 -20.89
N ALA A 60 16.15 -5.27 -19.91
CA ALA A 60 17.31 -4.38 -19.86
C ALA A 60 18.60 -5.12 -19.48
N VAL A 61 18.54 -6.13 -18.60
CA VAL A 61 19.69 -7.00 -18.27
C VAL A 61 20.09 -7.82 -19.48
N GLU A 62 19.13 -8.49 -20.12
CA GLU A 62 19.36 -9.33 -21.30
C GLU A 62 19.95 -8.53 -22.47
N ALA A 63 19.49 -7.28 -22.65
CA ALA A 63 20.06 -6.39 -23.65
C ALA A 63 21.44 -5.81 -23.28
N GLY A 64 22.01 -6.16 -22.13
CA GLY A 64 23.26 -5.57 -21.61
C GLY A 64 23.16 -4.07 -21.32
N ARG A 65 21.94 -3.51 -21.26
CA ARG A 65 21.68 -2.07 -21.10
C ARG A 65 21.62 -1.64 -19.64
N PHE A 66 22.22 -2.42 -18.74
CA PHE A 66 22.33 -2.08 -17.32
C PHE A 66 23.38 -1.01 -17.08
N SER A 67 23.06 0.22 -17.48
CA SER A 67 23.71 1.38 -16.87
C SER A 67 23.24 1.44 -15.42
N ILE A 68 24.13 1.13 -14.47
CA ILE A 68 23.96 1.50 -13.06
C ILE A 68 23.59 2.97 -13.08
N ALA A 69 22.30 3.26 -12.85
CA ALA A 69 21.66 4.48 -13.28
C ALA A 69 22.56 5.70 -13.07
N ARG A 70 23.02 6.29 -14.18
CA ARG A 70 23.40 7.70 -14.21
C ARG A 70 22.28 8.42 -13.47
N ARG A 71 22.61 9.06 -12.34
CA ARG A 71 21.67 9.86 -11.55
C ARG A 71 20.93 10.71 -12.57
N THR A 72 19.66 10.44 -12.81
CA THR A 72 18.84 11.33 -13.61
C THR A 72 19.01 12.68 -12.94
N PRO A 73 19.48 13.72 -13.67
CA PRO A 73 19.65 15.03 -13.09
C PRO A 73 18.33 15.35 -12.41
N VAL A 74 18.42 15.70 -11.13
CA VAL A 74 17.25 16.04 -10.32
C VAL A 74 16.63 17.22 -11.02
N VAL A 75 15.64 16.98 -11.88
CA VAL A 75 14.84 18.03 -12.47
C VAL A 75 14.17 18.68 -11.27
N GLU A 76 14.62 19.89 -10.98
CA GLU A 76 14.21 20.71 -9.86
C GLU A 76 12.68 20.75 -9.86
N ARG A 77 12.08 20.00 -8.93
CA ARG A 77 10.64 19.84 -8.90
C ARG A 77 10.05 21.19 -8.54
N ARG A 78 9.37 21.79 -9.52
CA ARG A 78 8.57 23.01 -9.40
C ARG A 78 7.77 22.97 -8.08
N PRO A 79 7.75 24.07 -7.29
CA PRO A 79 7.11 24.10 -5.98
C PRO A 79 5.69 23.55 -6.04
N ARG A 80 5.46 22.49 -5.28
CA ARG A 80 4.14 21.85 -5.19
C ARG A 80 3.21 22.83 -4.47
N GLN A 81 2.29 23.44 -5.20
CA GLN A 81 1.27 24.33 -4.64
C GLN A 81 0.56 23.61 -3.48
N LEU A 82 0.52 24.29 -2.34
CA LEU A 82 -0.06 23.81 -1.09
C LEU A 82 -1.54 23.50 -1.32
N ALA A 83 -1.90 22.23 -1.20
CA ALA A 83 -3.28 21.79 -1.29
C ALA A 83 -4.10 22.36 -0.11
N PRO A 84 -5.37 22.73 -0.32
CA PRO A 84 -6.22 23.33 0.71
C PRO A 84 -6.45 22.37 1.90
N GLU A 85 -6.39 22.94 3.11
CA GLU A 85 -6.53 22.30 4.44
C GLU A 85 -7.89 21.62 4.71
N SER A 86 -8.85 21.68 3.79
CA SER A 86 -10.26 21.34 4.04
C SER A 86 -10.60 19.84 4.10
N ARG A 87 -9.63 18.92 4.00
CA ARG A 87 -9.90 17.47 3.92
C ARG A 87 -9.85 16.72 5.25
N LYS A 88 -9.65 17.42 6.38
CA LYS A 88 -9.38 16.78 7.68
C LYS A 88 -10.62 16.24 8.41
N GLU A 89 -11.81 16.72 8.09
CA GLU A 89 -12.98 16.47 8.96
C GLU A 89 -13.86 15.27 8.52
N ALA A 90 -13.76 14.80 7.27
CA ALA A 90 -14.63 13.73 6.76
C ALA A 90 -14.21 12.29 7.14
N ARG A 91 -13.31 12.09 8.13
CA ARG A 91 -12.64 10.79 8.37
C ARG A 91 -13.11 10.02 9.60
N ALA A 92 -14.19 10.44 10.26
CA ALA A 92 -14.58 9.95 11.58
C ALA A 92 -15.31 8.59 11.61
N GLN A 93 -15.70 7.98 10.48
CA GLN A 93 -16.43 6.69 10.49
C GLN A 93 -15.95 5.68 9.43
N ALA A 94 -14.64 5.65 9.15
CA ALA A 94 -14.10 4.64 8.24
C ALA A 94 -14.03 3.27 8.94
N VAL A 95 -14.78 2.30 8.41
CA VAL A 95 -14.67 0.86 8.70
C VAL A 95 -13.19 0.48 8.82
N LYS A 96 -12.84 -0.36 9.81
CA LYS A 96 -11.47 -0.83 10.10
C LYS A 96 -10.96 -1.74 8.97
N VAL A 97 -10.74 -1.18 7.78
CA VAL A 97 -10.04 -1.84 6.69
C VAL A 97 -8.58 -1.98 7.11
N PRO A 98 -7.97 -3.18 7.02
CA PRO A 98 -6.57 -3.37 7.36
C PRO A 98 -5.72 -2.32 6.65
N SER A 99 -4.92 -1.59 7.42
CA SER A 99 -4.04 -0.59 6.84
C SER A 99 -3.10 -1.29 5.85
N PRO A 100 -2.91 -0.79 4.62
CA PRO A 100 -1.99 -1.36 3.63
C PRO A 100 -0.50 -1.27 4.03
N LYS A 101 -0.23 -0.91 5.29
CA LYS A 101 1.07 -0.88 5.95
C LYS A 101 1.31 -2.11 6.83
N ALA A 102 0.28 -2.86 7.21
CA ALA A 102 0.46 -4.05 8.05
C ALA A 102 1.14 -5.18 7.25
N TYR A 103 2.04 -5.94 7.87
CA TYR A 103 2.68 -7.07 7.20
C TYR A 103 1.65 -8.14 6.83
N GLY A 104 1.65 -8.61 5.58
CA GLY A 104 0.70 -9.62 5.12
C GLY A 104 -0.72 -9.13 4.84
N TRP A 105 -0.95 -7.82 4.79
CA TRP A 105 -2.31 -7.26 4.67
C TRP A 105 -3.08 -7.76 3.44
N LEU A 106 -2.39 -8.16 2.36
CA LEU A 106 -3.05 -8.67 1.15
C LEU A 106 -3.69 -10.05 1.37
N LEU A 107 -3.10 -10.88 2.24
CA LEU A 107 -3.69 -12.18 2.62
C LEU A 107 -4.93 -11.99 3.51
N THR A 108 -4.97 -10.93 4.31
CA THR A 108 -6.17 -10.57 5.09
C THR A 108 -7.28 -10.04 4.20
N LEU A 109 -6.90 -9.30 3.15
CA LEU A 109 -7.84 -8.74 2.18
C LEU A 109 -8.42 -9.82 1.25
N ALA A 110 -7.56 -10.73 0.77
CA ALA A 110 -7.91 -11.78 -0.17
C ALA A 110 -7.38 -13.16 0.30
N PRO A 111 -8.09 -13.83 1.23
CA PRO A 111 -7.65 -15.09 1.83
C PRO A 111 -7.74 -16.31 0.90
N GLU A 112 -8.17 -16.08 -0.35
CA GLU A 112 -8.46 -17.10 -1.36
C GLU A 112 -7.28 -18.01 -1.69
N LEU A 113 -7.61 -19.23 -2.12
CA LEU A 113 -6.64 -20.24 -2.51
C LEU A 113 -5.65 -19.72 -3.56
N ASN A 114 -6.13 -19.00 -4.58
CA ASN A 114 -5.28 -18.42 -5.62
C ASN A 114 -4.23 -17.44 -5.07
N THR A 115 -4.58 -16.64 -4.06
CA THR A 115 -3.62 -15.73 -3.41
C THR A 115 -2.55 -16.54 -2.66
N ARG A 116 -2.92 -17.65 -2.01
CA ARG A 116 -1.98 -18.54 -1.31
C ARG A 116 -1.06 -19.27 -2.28
N ILE A 117 -1.59 -19.76 -3.40
CA ILE A 117 -0.78 -20.39 -4.46
C ILE A 117 0.17 -19.35 -5.06
N GLY A 118 -0.32 -18.15 -5.38
CA GLY A 118 0.53 -17.07 -5.87
C GLY A 118 1.65 -16.71 -4.89
N ARG A 119 1.37 -16.68 -3.58
CA ARG A 119 2.40 -16.53 -2.53
C ARG A 119 3.46 -17.64 -2.59
N ALA A 120 3.04 -18.90 -2.64
CA ALA A 120 3.97 -20.04 -2.71
C ALA A 120 4.83 -19.98 -3.98
N GLN A 121 4.26 -19.60 -5.12
CA GLN A 121 5.01 -19.42 -6.37
C GLN A 121 6.08 -18.32 -6.25
N ILE A 122 5.76 -17.20 -5.61
CA ILE A 122 6.74 -16.14 -5.35
C ILE A 122 7.84 -16.62 -4.39
N GLU A 123 7.49 -17.40 -3.37
CA GLU A 123 8.44 -17.98 -2.42
C GLU A 123 9.43 -18.92 -3.14
N THR A 124 8.93 -19.82 -3.98
CA THR A 124 9.76 -20.68 -4.85
C THR A 124 10.63 -19.84 -5.79
N LEU A 125 10.06 -18.79 -6.41
CA LEU A 125 10.80 -17.90 -7.30
C LEU A 125 11.93 -17.18 -6.55
N THR A 126 11.74 -16.80 -5.29
CA THR A 126 12.79 -16.17 -4.47
C THR A 126 13.95 -17.08 -4.09
N ALA A 127 13.75 -18.40 -4.17
CA ALA A 127 14.80 -19.39 -3.99
C ALA A 127 15.49 -19.79 -5.31
N ASP A 128 14.98 -19.33 -6.46
CA ASP A 128 15.51 -19.71 -7.77
C ASP A 128 16.90 -19.09 -8.03
N PRO A 129 17.93 -19.89 -8.37
CA PRO A 129 19.25 -19.38 -8.71
C PRO A 129 19.25 -18.35 -9.85
N ALA A 130 18.36 -18.46 -10.84
CA ALA A 130 18.25 -17.49 -11.92
C ALA A 130 17.79 -16.12 -11.41
N LEU A 131 16.85 -16.08 -10.45
CA LEU A 131 16.45 -14.82 -9.82
C LEU A 131 17.57 -14.26 -8.93
N LEU A 132 18.29 -15.13 -8.21
CA LEU A 132 19.42 -14.72 -7.39
C LEU A 132 20.55 -14.10 -8.24
N ALA A 133 20.84 -14.69 -9.40
CA ALA A 133 21.77 -14.13 -10.38
C ALA A 133 21.30 -12.76 -10.89
N LEU A 134 20.01 -12.63 -11.22
CA LEU A 134 19.41 -11.34 -11.58
C LEU A 134 19.57 -10.30 -10.46
N LEU A 135 19.36 -10.70 -9.19
CA LEU A 135 19.48 -9.80 -8.04
C LEU A 135 20.92 -9.33 -7.81
N ALA A 136 21.91 -10.20 -8.06
CA ALA A 136 23.32 -9.84 -7.99
C ALA A 136 23.70 -8.82 -9.08
N GLN A 137 23.21 -9.01 -10.31
CA GLN A 137 23.45 -8.09 -11.43
C GLN A 137 22.66 -6.79 -11.28
N ALA A 138 21.43 -6.87 -10.75
CA ALA A 138 20.47 -5.78 -10.72
C ALA A 138 19.77 -5.66 -9.35
N PRO A 139 20.38 -4.99 -8.35
CA PRO A 139 19.77 -4.78 -7.03
C PRO A 139 18.41 -4.03 -7.06
N GLN A 140 18.08 -3.40 -8.19
CA GLN A 140 16.77 -2.80 -8.44
C GLN A 140 15.63 -3.84 -8.45
N ALA A 141 15.88 -5.08 -8.90
CA ALA A 141 14.91 -6.18 -8.81
C ALA A 141 14.46 -6.38 -7.35
N GLY A 142 15.40 -6.33 -6.40
CA GLY A 142 15.07 -6.46 -4.98
C GLY A 142 14.16 -5.36 -4.45
N ARG A 143 14.25 -4.14 -5.00
CA ARG A 143 13.33 -3.03 -4.65
C ARG A 143 11.91 -3.27 -5.17
N ILE A 144 11.76 -3.99 -6.29
CA ILE A 144 10.47 -4.37 -6.88
C ILE A 144 9.84 -5.51 -6.04
N LEU A 145 10.64 -6.49 -5.62
CA LEU A 145 10.16 -7.67 -4.89
C LEU A 145 9.80 -7.38 -3.42
N ARG A 146 10.54 -6.51 -2.73
CA ARG A 146 10.31 -6.20 -1.30
C ARG A 146 8.86 -5.83 -0.95
N PRO A 147 8.21 -4.88 -1.65
CA PRO A 147 6.80 -4.58 -1.40
C PRO A 147 5.91 -5.81 -1.53
N LEU A 148 6.19 -6.68 -2.50
CA LEU A 148 5.41 -7.87 -2.78
C LEU A 148 5.55 -8.91 -1.67
N CYS A 149 6.79 -9.20 -1.23
CA CYS A 149 7.05 -10.06 -0.08
C CYS A 149 6.36 -9.54 1.20
N HIS A 150 6.39 -8.21 1.42
CA HIS A 150 5.71 -7.58 2.55
C HIS A 150 4.18 -7.72 2.48
N MET A 151 3.58 -7.53 1.30
CA MET A 151 2.14 -7.68 1.10
C MET A 151 1.66 -9.12 1.33
N LEU A 152 2.47 -10.11 0.90
CA LEU A 152 2.14 -11.53 0.93
C LEU A 152 2.67 -12.28 2.16
N ARG A 153 3.24 -11.59 3.15
CA ARG A 153 3.81 -12.24 4.35
C ARG A 153 4.84 -13.32 3.99
N ILE A 154 5.72 -13.01 3.04
CA ILE A 154 6.85 -13.87 2.66
C ILE A 154 8.07 -13.37 3.46
N PRO A 155 8.79 -14.26 4.18
CA PRO A 155 10.04 -13.90 4.82
C PRO A 155 11.02 -13.33 3.79
N LEU A 156 11.66 -12.22 4.11
CA LEU A 156 12.55 -11.58 3.16
C LEU A 156 13.91 -12.32 3.15
N PRO A 157 14.32 -12.97 2.03
CA PRO A 157 15.58 -13.69 1.95
C PRO A 157 16.76 -12.73 2.13
N ASP A 158 17.90 -13.26 2.58
CA ASP A 158 19.05 -12.44 2.96
C ASP A 158 19.60 -11.60 1.81
N CYS A 159 19.59 -12.14 0.58
CA CYS A 159 19.96 -11.40 -0.64
C CYS A 159 19.06 -10.18 -0.92
N LEU A 160 17.84 -10.17 -0.38
CA LEU A 160 16.90 -9.06 -0.48
C LEU A 160 16.97 -8.11 0.72
N ARG A 161 17.68 -8.44 1.80
CA ARG A 161 17.82 -7.53 2.94
C ARG A 161 18.72 -6.36 2.53
N LEU A 162 18.33 -5.14 2.92
CA LEU A 162 19.24 -4.01 2.77
C LEU A 162 20.37 -4.20 3.79
N PRO A 163 21.63 -3.90 3.41
CA PRO A 163 22.64 -3.72 4.43
C PRO A 163 22.13 -2.66 5.42
N PRO A 164 22.34 -2.86 6.73
CA PRO A 164 21.91 -1.91 7.74
C PRO A 164 22.49 -0.54 7.38
N ARG A 165 21.61 0.44 7.17
CA ARG A 165 22.07 1.79 6.86
C ARG A 165 22.87 2.27 8.07
N PRO A 166 24.10 2.78 7.89
CA PRO A 166 24.85 3.34 9.01
C PRO A 166 23.94 4.38 9.68
N LYS A 167 23.72 4.20 10.99
CA LYS A 167 22.92 5.14 11.77
C LYS A 167 23.66 6.46 11.69
N ARG A 168 23.14 7.40 10.90
CA ARG A 168 23.67 8.77 10.90
C ARG A 168 23.59 9.24 12.35
N PRO A 169 24.69 9.73 12.95
CA PRO A 169 24.64 10.24 14.31
C PRO A 169 23.47 11.21 14.37
N ARG A 170 22.50 10.89 15.22
CA ARG A 170 21.38 11.80 15.46
C ARG A 170 22.05 13.08 15.95
N PRO A 171 21.88 14.23 15.27
CA PRO A 171 22.45 15.47 15.78
C PRO A 171 21.99 15.56 17.23
N ALA A 172 22.95 15.75 18.14
CA ALA A 172 22.65 15.94 19.55
C ALA A 172 21.51 16.97 19.60
N PRO A 173 20.43 16.72 20.36
CA PRO A 173 19.36 17.68 20.48
C PRO A 173 19.99 19.01 20.87
N SER A 174 20.09 19.93 19.92
CA SER A 174 20.65 21.24 20.19
C SER A 174 19.73 21.85 21.25
N GLY A 175 20.32 22.24 22.39
CA GLY A 175 19.58 22.72 23.58
C GLY A 175 18.62 23.89 23.32
N HIS A 176 18.60 24.43 22.10
CA HIS A 176 17.68 25.45 21.63
C HIS A 176 16.20 25.03 21.60
N ALA A 177 15.86 23.74 21.77
CA ALA A 177 14.46 23.32 21.82
C ALA A 177 13.74 23.65 23.16
N GLN A 178 14.47 24.07 24.21
CA GLN A 178 13.83 24.43 25.49
C GLN A 178 13.71 25.94 25.75
N GLN A 179 14.44 26.81 25.04
CA GLN A 179 14.43 28.25 25.32
C GLN A 179 13.30 29.05 24.63
N GLY A 180 12.43 28.40 23.84
CA GLY A 180 11.44 29.10 23.00
C GLY A 180 10.01 28.60 23.12
N ARG A 181 9.62 28.01 24.26
CA ARG A 181 8.20 27.92 24.65
C ARG A 181 7.77 29.17 25.43
N GLU A 182 8.33 30.33 25.13
CA GLU A 182 7.61 31.58 25.33
C GLU A 182 6.25 31.44 24.65
N ALA A 183 5.20 31.78 25.38
CA ALA A 183 3.82 31.67 24.98
C ALA A 183 3.67 32.21 23.55
N ARG A 184 3.62 31.30 22.56
CA ARG A 184 3.47 31.67 21.16
C ARG A 184 2.23 32.56 21.12
N PRO A 185 2.36 33.87 20.82
CA PRO A 185 1.24 34.78 20.87
C PRO A 185 0.14 34.15 20.05
N GLN A 186 -1.04 33.99 20.67
CA GLN A 186 -2.18 33.38 20.00
C GLN A 186 -2.37 34.18 18.72
N ARG A 187 -1.98 33.61 17.57
CA ARG A 187 -2.23 34.27 16.29
C ARG A 187 -3.74 34.47 16.26
N PRO A 188 -4.24 35.72 16.20
CA PRO A 188 -5.66 35.96 16.14
C PRO A 188 -6.19 35.11 15.00
N LYS A 189 -7.13 34.20 15.31
CA LYS A 189 -7.75 33.35 14.30
C LYS A 189 -8.30 34.30 13.26
N PRO A 190 -7.82 34.25 12.01
CA PRO A 190 -8.28 35.21 11.03
C PRO A 190 -9.79 35.06 10.88
N HIS A 191 -10.49 36.19 10.90
CA HIS A 191 -11.95 36.24 11.01
C HIS A 191 -12.68 35.48 9.88
N TRP A 192 -12.00 35.21 8.76
CA TRP A 192 -12.53 34.37 7.67
C TRP A 192 -12.62 32.86 8.02
N LEU A 193 -11.95 32.38 9.09
CA LEU A 193 -12.23 31.05 9.67
C LEU A 193 -13.50 31.03 10.53
N ARG A 194 -14.11 32.18 10.79
CA ARG A 194 -15.46 32.26 11.36
C ARG A 194 -16.42 31.98 10.20
N TRP A 195 -16.51 30.70 9.82
CA TRP A 195 -17.53 30.25 8.88
C TRP A 195 -18.88 30.83 9.32
N PRO A 196 -19.61 31.54 8.44
CA PRO A 196 -20.95 31.96 8.78
C PRO A 196 -21.72 30.69 9.14
N LYS A 197 -22.42 30.70 10.28
CA LYS A 197 -23.38 29.64 10.61
C LYS A 197 -24.26 29.50 9.38
N SER A 198 -24.14 28.38 8.67
CA SER A 198 -24.86 28.18 7.42
C SER A 198 -26.32 28.53 7.66
N PRO A 199 -26.94 29.37 6.82
CA PRO A 199 -28.36 29.63 6.94
C PRO A 199 -29.09 28.28 6.89
N PRO A 200 -30.12 28.07 7.73
CA PRO A 200 -30.89 26.85 7.68
C PRO A 200 -31.35 26.65 6.24
N LEU A 201 -31.05 25.48 5.67
CA LEU A 201 -31.47 25.15 4.31
C LEU A 201 -33.00 25.29 4.22
N PRO A 202 -33.53 26.01 3.22
CA PRO A 202 -34.97 26.09 3.01
C PRO A 202 -35.50 24.67 2.80
N GLY A 203 -36.40 24.22 3.67
CA GLY A 203 -37.02 22.89 3.61
C GLY A 203 -36.65 21.92 4.72
N MET A 204 -35.70 22.22 5.61
CA MET A 204 -35.55 21.48 6.87
C MET A 204 -36.54 22.00 7.92
N ALA A 205 -37.82 21.78 7.66
CA ALA A 205 -38.83 21.82 8.70
C ALA A 205 -38.43 20.82 9.79
N ARG A 206 -38.30 21.35 11.00
CA ARG A 206 -38.00 20.64 12.25
C ARG A 206 -39.03 19.51 12.38
N ALA A 207 -38.65 18.29 12.01
CA ALA A 207 -39.50 17.11 12.18
C ALA A 207 -39.79 16.99 13.67
N LEU A 208 -41.04 17.27 14.02
CA LEU A 208 -41.61 17.09 15.34
C LEU A 208 -41.28 15.68 15.81
N SER A 209 -40.72 15.59 17.01
CA SER A 209 -40.51 14.35 17.76
C SER A 209 -41.75 13.47 17.66
N ALA A 210 -41.63 12.33 16.98
CA ALA A 210 -42.59 11.24 17.14
C ALA A 210 -42.43 10.67 18.57
N PRO A 211 -43.53 10.42 19.30
CA PRO A 211 -43.48 9.76 20.59
C PRO A 211 -42.97 8.32 20.44
N ALA A 212 -42.14 7.89 21.38
CA ALA A 212 -41.55 6.56 21.41
C ALA A 212 -42.65 5.48 21.48
N PRO A 213 -42.61 4.42 20.62
CA PRO A 213 -43.51 3.29 20.76
C PRO A 213 -43.18 2.53 22.06
N GLY A 214 -44.23 2.26 22.83
CA GLY A 214 -44.17 1.64 24.13
C GLY A 214 -43.44 0.30 24.13
N ARG A 215 -42.63 0.09 25.17
CA ARG A 215 -42.13 -1.21 25.58
C ARG A 215 -43.31 -2.07 26.02
N THR A 216 -43.80 -2.95 25.15
CA THR A 216 -44.58 -4.12 25.61
C THR A 216 -43.59 -5.16 26.11
N GLY A 217 -43.59 -5.37 27.43
CA GLY A 217 -42.86 -6.44 28.08
C GLY A 217 -43.51 -7.78 27.72
N THR A 218 -42.68 -8.70 27.25
CA THR A 218 -43.03 -10.12 27.17
C THR A 218 -42.09 -10.84 28.11
N GLY A 219 -42.60 -11.19 29.29
CA GLY A 219 -41.91 -12.05 30.24
C GLY A 219 -41.89 -13.51 29.72
N PRO A 220 -40.90 -14.31 30.12
CA PRO A 220 -40.91 -15.75 29.86
C PRO A 220 -41.90 -16.45 30.81
N PRO A 221 -42.66 -17.46 30.34
CA PRO A 221 -43.30 -18.42 31.23
C PRO A 221 -42.22 -19.36 31.80
N GLY A 222 -42.36 -19.68 33.09
CA GLY A 222 -41.47 -20.54 33.84
C GLY A 222 -41.63 -22.04 33.58
N ASP A 223 -40.67 -22.74 34.20
CA ASP A 223 -40.49 -24.17 34.48
C ASP A 223 -40.32 -25.16 33.32
#